data_AF-A0A4R2DHQ3-F1
#
_entry.id   AF-A0A4R2DHQ3-F1
#
_cell.length_a   1.000
_cell.length_b   1.000
_cell.length_c   1.000
_cell.angle_alpha   90.00
_cell.angle_beta   90.00
_cell.angle_gamma   90.00
#
_symmetry.space_group_name_H-M   'P 1'
#
loop_
_entity.id
_entity.type
_entity.pdbx_description
1 polymer ?
#
loop_
_entity_poly.entity_id
_entity_poly.type
_entity_poly.pdbx_seq_one_letter_code
_entity_poly.pdbx_strand_id
1 'polypeptide(L)'
;MREVVLYDLDQPGAAMAIGALPALASGSEDRELTQQWARAIFEDQPAADKVKGIHYRTAYNHGHALALWDCAGAVAVPTDSAGDPRDVPLRDRRVFDQLKKELIPRRIIVTQIADEDCESCSVA
;
A
#
# COMPACT_ATOMS: atom_id res chain seq x y z
N MET A 1 11.73 -12.34 20.53
CA MET A 1 12.16 -11.36 19.51
C MET A 1 12.01 -12.04 18.16
N ARG A 2 11.26 -11.47 17.21
CA ARG A 2 11.03 -12.08 15.89
C ARG A 2 11.89 -11.35 14.86
N GLU A 3 12.65 -12.11 14.09
CA GLU A 3 13.44 -11.59 12.98
C GLU A 3 12.52 -11.25 11.80
N VAL A 4 12.75 -10.10 11.17
CA VAL A 4 11.95 -9.58 10.07
C VAL A 4 12.89 -9.35 8.89
N VAL A 5 12.66 -10.06 7.79
CA VAL A 5 13.44 -9.90 6.55
C VAL A 5 12.93 -8.67 5.82
N LEU A 6 13.81 -7.74 5.48
CA LEU A 6 13.48 -6.47 4.84
C LEU A 6 14.25 -6.34 3.52
N TYR A 7 13.64 -5.68 2.55
CA TYR A 7 14.36 -5.25 1.35
C TYR A 7 15.16 -4.00 1.67
N ASP A 8 16.47 -4.09 1.58
CA ASP A 8 17.38 -2.98 1.91
C ASP A 8 17.67 -2.12 0.67
N LEU A 9 17.00 -0.98 0.57
CA LEU A 9 17.17 -0.03 -0.54
C LEU A 9 18.49 0.72 -0.50
N ASP A 10 19.22 0.70 0.62
CA ASP A 10 20.53 1.34 0.74
C ASP A 10 21.65 0.48 0.11
N GLN A 11 21.36 -0.79 -0.21
CA GLN A 11 22.31 -1.65 -0.91
C GLN A 11 22.59 -1.14 -2.34
N PRO A 12 23.86 -1.15 -2.78
CA PRO A 12 24.21 -0.78 -4.14
C PRO A 12 23.39 -1.56 -5.18
N GLY A 13 22.66 -0.84 -6.02
CA GLY A 13 21.87 -1.43 -7.11
C GLY A 13 20.48 -1.95 -6.71
N ALA A 14 20.08 -1.89 -5.44
CA ALA A 14 18.75 -2.33 -5.00
C ALA A 14 17.62 -1.56 -5.70
N ALA A 15 17.71 -0.23 -5.79
CA ALA A 15 16.73 0.57 -6.54
C ALA A 15 16.65 0.17 -8.02
N MET A 16 17.78 -0.16 -8.66
CA MET A 16 17.78 -0.56 -10.08
C MET A 16 17.18 -1.95 -10.30
N ALA A 17 17.35 -2.86 -9.34
CA ALA A 17 16.76 -4.20 -9.40
C ALA A 17 15.22 -4.18 -9.42
N ILE A 18 14.61 -3.06 -9.03
CA ILE A 18 13.15 -2.85 -9.01
C ILE A 18 12.70 -1.85 -10.08
N GLY A 19 13.57 -1.49 -11.02
CA GLY A 19 13.29 -0.50 -12.06
C GLY A 19 13.18 0.94 -11.57
N ALA A 20 13.63 1.24 -10.35
CA ALA A 20 13.65 2.57 -9.77
C ALA A 20 15.01 3.27 -9.95
N LEU A 21 14.98 4.60 -9.86
CA LEU A 21 16.20 5.41 -9.84
C LEU A 21 16.89 5.31 -8.47
N PRO A 22 18.23 5.43 -8.39
CA PRO A 22 18.96 5.46 -7.12
C PRO A 22 18.45 6.53 -6.14
N ALA A 23 17.87 7.61 -6.67
CA ALA A 23 17.25 8.67 -5.88
C ALA A 23 16.12 8.16 -4.97
N LEU A 24 15.47 7.03 -5.28
CA LEU A 24 14.48 6.41 -4.39
C LEU A 24 15.05 6.08 -3.00
N ALA A 25 16.34 5.73 -2.89
CA ALA A 25 16.92 5.32 -1.62
C ALA A 25 17.11 6.48 -0.63
N SER A 26 17.18 7.73 -1.10
CA SER A 26 17.59 8.88 -0.29
C SER A 26 16.92 10.21 -0.63
N GLY A 27 16.15 10.27 -1.71
CA GLY A 27 15.57 11.47 -2.30
C GLY A 27 14.18 11.79 -1.76
N SER A 28 13.74 13.03 -2.01
CA SER A 28 12.39 13.50 -1.72
C SER A 28 11.49 13.28 -2.94
N GLU A 29 11.22 12.01 -3.24
CA GLU A 29 10.38 11.60 -4.36
C GLU A 29 8.89 11.83 -4.04
N ASP A 30 8.08 12.00 -5.09
CA ASP A 30 6.63 12.18 -4.94
C ASP A 30 6.00 10.99 -4.20
N ARG A 31 5.01 11.26 -3.35
CA ARG A 31 4.32 10.24 -2.57
C ARG A 31 3.69 9.17 -3.47
N GLU A 32 3.11 9.54 -4.60
CA GLU A 32 2.51 8.61 -5.55
C GLU A 32 3.56 7.66 -6.12
N LEU A 33 4.70 8.20 -6.55
CA LEU A 33 5.81 7.43 -7.09
C LEU A 33 6.41 6.46 -6.05
N THR A 34 6.59 6.92 -4.80
CA THR A 34 7.06 6.04 -3.70
C THR A 34 6.09 4.89 -3.39
N GLN A 35 4.78 5.08 -3.58
CA GLN A 35 3.79 4.01 -3.40
C GLN A 35 3.80 3.00 -4.56
N GLN A 36 3.97 3.47 -5.80
CA GLN A 36 4.11 2.59 -6.97
C GLN A 36 5.31 1.65 -6.80
N TRP A 37 6.44 2.17 -6.33
CA TRP A 37 7.62 1.34 -6.05
C TRP A 37 7.42 0.39 -4.86
N ALA A 38 6.77 0.84 -3.77
CA ALA A 38 6.45 -0.04 -2.65
C ALA A 38 5.56 -1.22 -3.07
N ARG A 39 4.63 -0.98 -4.02
CA ARG A 39 3.80 -2.01 -4.64
C ARG A 39 4.63 -2.95 -5.51
N ALA A 40 5.47 -2.42 -6.40
CA ALA A 40 6.34 -3.22 -7.25
C ALA A 40 7.27 -4.14 -6.42
N ILE A 41 7.88 -3.63 -5.34
CA ILE A 41 8.69 -4.44 -4.42
C ILE A 41 7.88 -5.58 -3.79
N PHE A 42 6.63 -5.32 -3.43
CA PHE A 42 5.75 -6.32 -2.83
C PHE A 42 5.27 -7.39 -3.83
N GLU A 43 4.88 -6.96 -5.03
CA GLU A 43 4.30 -7.81 -6.07
C GLU A 43 5.38 -8.60 -6.83
N ASP A 44 6.43 -7.92 -7.30
CA ASP A 44 7.45 -8.49 -8.19
C ASP A 44 8.53 -9.28 -7.44
N GLN A 45 8.58 -9.18 -6.11
CA GLN A 45 9.54 -9.87 -5.22
C GLN A 45 10.99 -9.90 -5.77
N PRO A 46 11.56 -8.73 -6.13
CA PRO A 46 12.88 -8.63 -6.77
C PRO A 46 14.04 -9.10 -5.88
N ALA A 47 13.79 -9.31 -4.58
CA ALA A 47 14.74 -9.80 -3.59
C ALA A 47 14.96 -11.33 -3.61
N ALA A 48 14.36 -12.05 -4.55
CA ALA A 48 14.24 -13.52 -4.60
C ALA A 48 13.41 -14.16 -3.47
N ASP A 49 13.39 -13.56 -2.28
CA ASP A 49 12.60 -13.97 -1.13
C ASP A 49 11.48 -12.98 -0.78
N LYS A 50 10.39 -13.50 -0.20
CA LYS A 50 9.26 -12.68 0.25
C LYS A 50 9.64 -11.84 1.48
N VAL A 51 9.92 -10.57 1.26
CA VAL A 51 10.26 -9.58 2.28
C VAL A 51 9.02 -9.12 3.09
N LYS A 52 9.24 -8.59 4.30
CA LYS A 52 8.23 -8.12 5.27
C LYS A 52 8.20 -6.61 5.49
N GLY A 53 9.18 -5.91 4.95
CA GLY A 53 9.14 -4.47 4.74
C GLY A 53 10.29 -4.00 3.86
N ILE A 54 10.44 -2.69 3.77
CA ILE A 54 11.55 -1.99 3.14
C ILE A 54 12.34 -1.27 4.23
N HIS A 55 13.67 -1.39 4.18
CA HIS A 55 14.61 -0.58 4.93
C HIS A 55 15.22 0.45 3.97
N TYR A 56 15.22 1.73 4.35
CA TYR A 56 15.70 2.80 3.48
C TYR A 56 16.19 4.00 4.27
N ARG A 57 16.93 4.89 3.61
CA ARG A 57 17.43 6.13 4.22
C ARG A 57 16.38 7.22 4.14
N THR A 58 16.10 7.89 5.27
CA THR A 58 15.09 8.95 5.29
C THR A 58 15.65 10.21 4.63
N ALA A 59 14.86 10.86 3.77
CA ALA A 59 15.20 12.17 3.21
C ALA A 59 15.13 13.32 4.24
N TYR A 60 14.49 13.12 5.40
CA TYR A 60 14.18 14.21 6.33
C TYR A 60 15.15 14.35 7.51
N ASN A 61 15.71 13.24 8.04
CA ASN A 61 16.48 13.27 9.30
C ASN A 61 17.81 12.48 9.25
N HIS A 62 18.36 12.21 8.05
CA HIS A 62 19.67 11.54 7.86
C HIS A 62 19.81 10.14 8.53
N GLY A 63 18.71 9.53 8.96
CA GLY A 63 18.66 8.21 9.57
C GLY A 63 18.09 7.13 8.65
N HIS A 64 17.70 6.00 9.25
CA HIS A 64 17.02 4.91 8.56
C HIS A 64 15.55 4.84 8.96
N ALA A 65 14.70 4.46 8.01
CA ALA A 65 13.28 4.21 8.22
C ALA A 65 12.91 2.80 7.75
N LEU A 66 11.79 2.33 8.30
CA LEU A 66 11.19 1.04 7.99
C LEU A 66 9.77 1.26 7.49
N ALA A 67 9.45 0.67 6.34
CA ALA A 67 8.08 0.53 5.86
C ALA A 67 7.71 -0.96 5.92
N LEU A 68 6.84 -1.34 6.86
CA LEU A 68 6.43 -2.74 7.02
C LEU A 68 5.13 -2.98 6.26
N TRP A 69 5.05 -4.10 5.53
CA TRP A 69 3.77 -4.54 4.98
C TRP A 69 2.90 -5.07 6.12
N ASP A 70 1.63 -4.69 6.11
CA ASP A 70 0.66 -5.32 7.01
C ASP A 70 0.49 -6.78 6.59
N CYS A 71 1.21 -7.65 7.28
CA CYS A 71 1.16 -9.09 7.11
C CYS A 71 0.22 -9.75 8.13
N ALA A 72 -0.59 -8.97 8.85
CA ALA A 72 -1.50 -9.51 9.86
C ALA A 72 -2.67 -10.22 9.20
N GLY A 73 -2.54 -11.54 9.08
CA GLY A 73 -3.62 -12.44 8.68
C GLY A 73 -3.79 -12.53 7.16
N ALA A 74 -4.17 -13.71 6.69
CA ALA A 74 -4.65 -13.85 5.33
C ALA A 74 -5.80 -12.86 5.12
N VAL A 75 -5.63 -11.87 4.25
CA VAL A 75 -6.75 -11.08 3.76
C VAL A 75 -7.63 -12.05 2.98
N ALA A 76 -8.75 -12.45 3.57
CA ALA A 76 -9.71 -13.31 2.90
C ALA A 76 -10.32 -12.51 1.75
N VAL A 77 -10.01 -12.89 0.52
CA VAL A 77 -10.70 -12.36 -0.66
C VAL A 77 -12.10 -13.00 -0.64
N PRO A 78 -13.18 -12.22 -0.49
CA PRO A 78 -14.52 -12.78 -0.52
C PRO A 78 -14.75 -13.43 -1.89
N THR A 79 -15.25 -14.65 -1.92
CA THR A 79 -15.70 -15.32 -3.16
C THR A 79 -17.23 -15.34 -3.21
N ASP A 80 -17.79 -15.42 -4.41
CA ASP A 80 -19.22 -15.67 -4.58
C ASP A 80 -19.58 -17.17 -4.44
N SER A 81 -20.85 -17.52 -4.68
CA SER A 81 -21.33 -18.91 -4.60
C SER A 81 -20.74 -19.83 -5.67
N ALA A 82 -20.16 -19.30 -6.74
CA ALA A 82 -19.46 -20.05 -7.78
C ALA A 82 -17.96 -20.24 -7.45
N GLY A 83 -17.46 -19.55 -6.42
CA GLY A 83 -16.05 -19.57 -6.02
C GLY A 83 -15.21 -18.50 -6.71
N ASP A 84 -15.82 -17.59 -7.46
CA ASP A 84 -15.12 -16.52 -8.15
C ASP A 84 -14.80 -15.37 -7.18
N PRO A 85 -13.59 -14.75 -7.28
CA PRO A 85 -13.24 -13.58 -6.47
C PRO A 85 -14.28 -12.48 -6.64
N ARG A 86 -14.83 -12.03 -5.52
CA ARG A 86 -15.83 -10.98 -5.48
C ARG A 86 -15.15 -9.63 -5.42
N ASP A 87 -14.71 -9.15 -6.57
CA ASP A 87 -14.25 -7.77 -6.73
C ASP A 87 -15.47 -6.84 -6.79
N VAL A 88 -15.85 -6.29 -5.63
CA VAL A 88 -16.94 -5.32 -5.53
C VAL A 88 -16.34 -3.96 -5.25
N PRO A 89 -16.55 -2.96 -6.12
CA PRO A 89 -15.96 -1.65 -5.95
C PRO A 89 -16.52 -1.00 -4.68
N LEU A 90 -15.69 -0.19 -4.02
CA LEU A 90 -16.08 0.47 -2.76
C LEU A 90 -17.33 1.36 -2.90
N ARG A 91 -17.63 1.83 -4.12
CA ARG A 91 -18.86 2.59 -4.45
C ARG A 91 -20.14 1.76 -4.40
N ASP A 92 -20.07 0.43 -4.36
CA ASP A 92 -21.26 -0.40 -4.14
C ASP A 92 -21.80 -0.11 -2.73
N ARG A 93 -23.07 0.29 -2.67
CA ARG A 93 -23.71 0.73 -1.44
C ARG A 93 -23.62 -0.32 -0.32
N ARG A 94 -23.67 -1.61 -0.65
CA ARG A 94 -23.62 -2.71 0.32
C ARG A 94 -22.24 -2.84 0.96
N VAL A 95 -21.18 -2.65 0.19
CA VAL A 95 -19.79 -2.69 0.68
C VAL A 95 -19.51 -1.46 1.54
N PHE A 96 -19.93 -0.28 1.06
CA PHE A 96 -19.72 0.97 1.77
C PHE A 96 -20.45 1.01 3.12
N ASP A 97 -21.69 0.51 3.20
CA ASP A 97 -22.44 0.40 4.44
C ASP A 97 -21.75 -0.54 5.44
N GLN A 98 -21.15 -1.63 4.97
CA GLN A 98 -20.39 -2.54 5.81
C GLN A 98 -19.10 -1.89 6.32
N LEU A 99 -18.37 -1.15 5.47
CA LEU A 99 -17.20 -0.39 5.89
C LEU A 99 -17.56 0.65 6.97
N LYS A 100 -18.65 1.41 6.78
CA LYS A 100 -19.13 2.38 7.77
C LYS A 100 -19.36 1.74 9.15
N LYS A 101 -19.96 0.54 9.21
CA LYS A 101 -20.18 -0.18 10.47
C LYS A 101 -18.88 -0.47 11.21
N GLU A 102 -17.81 -0.81 10.50
CA GLU A 102 -16.49 -1.10 11.09
C GLU A 102 -15.74 0.17 11.55
N LEU A 103 -16.00 1.31 10.90
CA LEU A 103 -15.33 2.59 11.20
C LEU A 103 -15.94 3.31 12.42
N ILE A 104 -17.24 3.13 12.68
CA ILE A 104 -17.95 3.76 13.81
C ILE A 104 -17.31 3.42 15.17
N PRO A 105 -17.03 2.14 15.54
CA PRO A 105 -16.37 1.80 16.80
C PRO A 105 -14.99 2.44 16.96
N ARG A 106 -14.31 2.71 15.85
CA ARG A 106 -12.97 3.29 15.80
C ARG A 106 -12.98 4.82 15.87
N ARG A 107 -14.15 5.45 15.96
CA ARG A 107 -14.35 6.91 15.96
C ARG A 107 -13.78 7.60 14.71
N ILE A 108 -13.77 6.89 13.58
CA ILE A 108 -13.35 7.43 12.29
C ILE A 108 -14.60 7.99 11.60
N ILE A 109 -14.62 9.29 11.35
CA ILE A 109 -15.75 9.99 10.71
C ILE A 109 -15.58 9.90 9.19
N VAL A 110 -16.58 9.36 8.51
CA VAL A 110 -16.62 9.29 7.03
C VAL A 110 -17.84 10.02 6.53
N THR A 111 -17.61 11.02 5.69
CA THR A 111 -18.66 11.75 4.96
C THR A 111 -18.77 11.15 3.56
N GLN A 112 -19.98 10.79 3.16
CA GLN A 112 -20.28 10.41 1.79
C GLN A 112 -20.81 11.65 1.06
N ILE A 113 -20.14 12.03 -0.02
CA ILE A 113 -20.64 13.03 -0.96
C ILE A 113 -21.23 12.29 -2.15
N ALA A 114 -22.32 12.80 -2.72
CA ALA A 114 -22.82 12.28 -3.98
C ALA A 114 -21.85 12.66 -5.11
N ASP A 115 -21.84 11.89 -6.20
CA ASP A 115 -20.96 12.19 -7.34
C ASP A 115 -21.23 13.59 -7.90
N GLU A 116 -22.48 14.04 -7.86
CA GLU A 116 -22.93 15.39 -8.22
C GLU A 116 -22.36 16.50 -7.32
N ASP A 117 -22.01 16.17 -6.07
CA ASP A 117 -21.44 17.09 -5.09
C ASP A 117 -19.90 17.06 -5.07
N CYS A 118 -19.28 16.24 -5.92
CA CYS A 118 -17.83 16.10 -5.99
C CYS A 118 -17.25 16.87 -7.19
N GLU A 119 -16.75 18.08 -6.93
CA GLU A 119 -16.19 18.98 -7.94
C GLU A 119 -15.04 18.38 -8.77
N SER A 120 -14.33 17.37 -8.23
CA SER A 120 -13.20 16.71 -8.90
C SER A 120 -13.51 15.28 -9.40
N CYS A 121 -14.67 14.70 -9.06
CA CYS A 121 -15.01 13.33 -9.45
C CYS A 121 -15.66 13.26 -10.84
N SER A 122 -16.07 14.39 -11.41
CA SER A 122 -16.69 14.50 -12.74
C SER A 122 -15.69 14.53 -13.89
N VAL A 123 -14.38 14.48 -13.61
CA VAL A 123 -13.32 14.49 -14.61
C VAL A 123 -12.77 13.08 -14.76
N ALA A 124 -13.34 12.31 -15.69
CA ALA A 124 -12.78 11.06 -16.20
C ALA A 124 -12.59 11.18 -17.72
#